data_AF-A0A2A5J4A4-F1
#
_entry.id   AF-A0A2A5J4A4-F1
#
_cell.length_a   1.000
_cell.length_b   1.000
_cell.length_c   1.000
_cell.angle_alpha   90.00
_cell.angle_beta   90.00
_cell.angle_gamma   90.00
#
_symmetry.space_group_name_H-M   'P 1'
#
loop_
_entity.id
_entity.type
_entity.pdbx_description
1 polymer ?
#
loop_
_entity_poly.entity_id
_entity_poly.type
_entity_poly.pdbx_seq_one_letter_code
_entity_poly.pdbx_strand_id
1 'polypeptide(L)'
;MTVTDRPALSVAVHDLPGRKPWRMFVVLFAIYTALGVWMNAGIGFIFTDSLSRVAAVSAMLLSRDPHFAAIGFVFTPLTAAVQIPMGLMGHWWPDLLRWNITAVVMSAAFMAGAVIQIRGISRDRGCPRWVTVVLTVLFAVNPMIVMYAASGMSEAPFLFFVLWATRRLIRWMRSDDVHDLIGAGLAFALAYLTRYDALAPLFVAVVLVTVVSWLRFQPTAEERGEGAGPGLRLWAAALDGAVVLMPGFLAFALWSFASWLITGQAFQQFSSVYGNSSILEQAGAGTDSPVARLAFSITEMAVLGPALPVFVVLAVICALRRRDTEVVVPLVLFGAILGAQTLLYLMGSTFPLLRFYISIIPLCFVLVVLIAPRGAPVITRRPGAAASRSVSTYPEQAGPSLPLVISLCLLVGSTLVTFVAMGSARIAVLEHSIASAIIPGRQNLEEQTNLRTFAAERRIARYLDDLALPEGSVLLDTVQSYAVVASSNNPRQFVVPSDADFVRVLNNPAEHHVEYILSVPNTGRGVSDAVNRRYPTMYDTGAGGVGALVLEVPNDGGMDPSAWRLYRVTGERQTGR
;
A
#
# COMPACT_ATOMS: atom_id res chain seq x y z
N MET A 1 39.30 -19.34 48.40
CA MET A 1 38.59 -18.06 48.13
C MET A 1 37.44 -18.36 47.20
N THR A 2 36.27 -18.49 47.80
CA THR A 2 35.01 -18.92 47.21
C THR A 2 34.23 -17.72 46.67
N VAL A 3 33.75 -17.86 45.44
CA VAL A 3 32.54 -17.29 44.83
C VAL A 3 32.07 -15.96 45.44
N THR A 4 32.49 -14.87 44.80
CA THR A 4 32.03 -13.51 45.13
C THR A 4 30.65 -13.22 44.53
N ASP A 5 29.80 -12.69 45.41
CA ASP A 5 28.47 -12.13 45.21
C ASP A 5 28.24 -11.46 43.84
N ARG A 6 27.33 -12.03 43.06
CA ARG A 6 26.50 -11.25 42.14
C ARG A 6 25.26 -10.83 42.94
N PRO A 7 25.01 -9.53 43.17
CA PRO A 7 23.72 -9.13 43.72
C PRO A 7 22.66 -9.46 42.69
N ALA A 8 21.89 -10.52 42.96
CA ALA A 8 20.64 -10.80 42.31
C ALA A 8 19.66 -9.68 42.69
N LEU A 9 19.76 -8.54 42.00
CA LEU A 9 18.63 -7.63 41.91
C LEU A 9 17.58 -8.33 41.08
N SER A 10 16.76 -9.12 41.77
CA SER A 10 15.42 -9.49 41.34
C SER A 10 14.68 -8.20 41.04
N VAL A 11 14.77 -7.75 39.78
CA VAL A 11 13.83 -6.77 39.25
C VAL A 11 12.49 -7.43 39.43
N ALA A 12 11.75 -7.01 40.45
CA ALA A 12 10.38 -7.37 40.65
C ALA A 12 9.71 -7.15 39.29
N VAL A 13 9.34 -8.25 38.65
CA VAL A 13 8.42 -8.27 37.53
C VAL A 13 7.11 -7.81 38.15
N HIS A 14 6.98 -6.51 38.35
CA HIS A 14 5.69 -5.92 38.57
C HIS A 14 4.94 -6.20 37.27
N ASP A 15 4.06 -7.19 37.38
CA ASP A 15 2.91 -7.38 36.52
C ASP A 15 2.34 -6.02 36.13
N LEU A 16 2.74 -5.54 34.95
CA LEU A 16 1.90 -4.63 34.20
C LEU A 16 0.78 -5.53 33.68
N PRO A 17 -0.48 -5.41 34.15
CA PRO A 17 -1.58 -6.18 33.60
C PRO A 17 -1.73 -5.77 32.14
N GLY A 18 -1.01 -6.48 31.28
CA GLY A 18 -0.94 -6.25 29.86
C GLY A 18 -2.24 -6.76 29.30
N ARG A 19 -3.28 -5.92 29.27
CA ARG A 19 -4.40 -6.13 28.35
C ARG A 19 -3.75 -6.31 26.97
N LYS A 20 -3.73 -7.56 26.51
CA LYS A 20 -3.09 -7.97 25.26
C LYS A 20 -3.60 -7.03 24.16
N PRO A 21 -2.72 -6.54 23.27
CA PRO A 21 -3.07 -5.51 22.28
C PRO A 21 -4.20 -5.92 21.33
N TRP A 22 -4.59 -7.20 21.30
CA TRP A 22 -5.66 -7.74 20.48
C TRP A 22 -7.00 -7.03 20.68
N ARG A 23 -7.34 -6.58 21.91
CA ARG A 23 -8.64 -5.89 22.13
C ARG A 23 -8.72 -4.59 21.34
N MET A 24 -7.64 -3.80 21.38
CA MET A 24 -7.57 -2.54 20.65
C MET A 24 -7.53 -2.78 19.14
N PHE A 25 -6.79 -3.80 18.71
CA PHE A 25 -6.76 -4.23 17.31
C PHE A 25 -8.16 -4.59 16.82
N VAL A 26 -8.91 -5.43 17.54
CA VAL A 26 -10.26 -5.87 17.15
C VAL A 26 -11.23 -4.69 17.10
N VAL A 27 -11.17 -3.77 18.06
CA VAL A 27 -12.03 -2.56 18.05
C VAL A 27 -11.71 -1.67 16.84
N LEU A 28 -10.43 -1.39 16.59
CA LEU A 28 -10.03 -0.56 15.44
C LEU A 28 -10.37 -1.23 14.12
N PHE A 29 -10.12 -2.54 14.01
CA PHE A 29 -10.48 -3.34 12.85
C PHE A 29 -11.98 -3.24 12.57
N ALA A 30 -12.83 -3.46 13.59
CA ALA A 30 -14.28 -3.36 13.44
C ALA A 30 -14.73 -1.96 13.01
N ILE A 31 -14.16 -0.89 13.59
CA ILE A 31 -14.47 0.49 13.22
C ILE A 31 -14.06 0.76 11.77
N TYR A 32 -12.83 0.42 11.37
CA TYR A 32 -12.35 0.65 10.02
C TYR A 32 -13.11 -0.17 8.97
N THR A 33 -13.47 -1.42 9.28
CA THR A 33 -14.33 -2.22 8.41
C THR A 33 -15.72 -1.61 8.29
N ALA A 34 -16.34 -1.18 9.38
CA ALA A 34 -17.66 -0.52 9.33
C ALA A 34 -17.63 0.77 8.51
N LEU A 35 -16.59 1.60 8.69
CA LEU A 35 -16.38 2.81 7.89
C LEU A 35 -16.17 2.48 6.41
N GLY A 36 -15.39 1.44 6.09
CA GLY A 36 -15.18 1.03 4.70
C GLY A 36 -16.41 0.43 4.05
N VAL A 37 -17.24 -0.32 4.78
CA VAL A 37 -18.54 -0.79 4.29
C VAL A 37 -19.46 0.40 3.99
N TRP A 38 -19.56 1.36 4.91
CA TRP A 38 -20.33 2.59 4.68
C TRP A 38 -19.79 3.39 3.49
N MET A 39 -18.47 3.52 3.37
CA MET A 39 -17.83 4.27 2.29
C MET A 39 -18.07 3.62 0.92
N ASN A 40 -17.88 2.31 0.78
CA ASN A 40 -17.97 1.63 -0.50
C ASN A 40 -19.42 1.26 -0.86
N ALA A 41 -20.18 0.67 0.06
CA ALA A 41 -21.55 0.21 -0.20
C ALA A 41 -22.62 1.25 0.13
N GLY A 42 -22.39 2.12 1.13
CA GLY A 42 -23.35 3.12 1.55
C GLY A 42 -23.39 4.35 0.64
N ILE A 43 -22.23 4.91 0.32
CA ILE A 43 -22.13 6.12 -0.53
C ILE A 43 -21.52 5.86 -1.92
N GLY A 44 -21.12 4.63 -2.23
CA GLY A 44 -20.58 4.25 -3.55
C GLY A 44 -19.14 4.68 -3.81
N PHE A 45 -18.42 5.19 -2.81
CA PHE A 45 -17.07 5.71 -2.98
C PHE A 45 -16.03 4.57 -2.94
N ILE A 46 -15.60 4.15 -4.12
CA ILE A 46 -14.69 3.02 -4.32
C ILE A 46 -13.45 3.50 -5.08
N PHE A 47 -12.26 3.17 -4.57
CA PHE A 47 -11.02 3.45 -5.27
C PHE A 47 -10.82 2.47 -6.43
N THR A 48 -10.43 2.99 -7.59
CA THR A 48 -10.23 2.23 -8.83
C THR A 48 -9.22 1.09 -8.68
N ASP A 49 -8.04 1.37 -8.14
CA ASP A 49 -6.98 0.37 -7.93
C ASP A 49 -7.35 -0.69 -6.89
N SER A 50 -8.26 -0.36 -5.98
CA SER A 50 -8.76 -1.27 -4.97
C SER A 50 -9.68 -2.29 -5.64
N LEU A 51 -10.68 -1.81 -6.40
CA LEU A 51 -11.62 -2.66 -7.11
C LEU A 51 -10.95 -3.49 -8.22
N SER A 52 -9.93 -2.97 -8.91
CA SER A 52 -9.21 -3.76 -9.92
C SER A 52 -8.48 -4.97 -9.33
N ARG A 53 -7.98 -4.86 -8.09
CA ARG A 53 -7.40 -6.01 -7.36
C ARG A 53 -8.47 -7.01 -6.92
N VAL A 54 -9.65 -6.53 -6.53
CA VAL A 54 -10.80 -7.40 -6.26
C VAL A 54 -11.22 -8.13 -7.53
N ALA A 55 -11.24 -7.44 -8.67
CA ALA A 55 -11.52 -8.05 -9.98
C ALA A 55 -10.49 -9.13 -10.34
N ALA A 56 -9.20 -8.91 -10.06
CA ALA A 56 -8.16 -9.92 -10.26
C ALA A 56 -8.35 -11.14 -9.34
N VAL A 57 -8.74 -10.94 -8.08
CA VAL A 57 -9.11 -12.04 -7.17
C VAL A 57 -10.33 -12.81 -7.71
N SER A 58 -11.33 -12.10 -8.23
CA SER A 58 -12.49 -12.71 -8.88
C SER A 58 -12.09 -13.50 -10.13
N ALA A 59 -11.20 -12.95 -10.97
CA ALA A 59 -10.70 -13.61 -12.17
C ALA A 59 -9.96 -14.93 -11.84
N MET A 60 -9.16 -14.93 -10.78
CA MET A 60 -8.46 -16.14 -10.33
C MET A 60 -9.40 -17.21 -9.75
N LEU A 61 -10.50 -16.83 -9.08
CA LEU A 61 -11.33 -17.76 -8.31
C LEU A 61 -12.63 -18.15 -9.00
N LEU A 62 -13.28 -17.21 -9.69
CA LEU A 62 -14.68 -17.29 -10.11
C LEU A 62 -14.88 -17.13 -11.62
N SER A 63 -13.83 -16.82 -12.39
CA SER A 63 -13.91 -16.75 -13.85
C SER A 63 -14.23 -18.12 -14.48
N ARG A 64 -14.41 -18.12 -15.81
CA ARG A 64 -14.53 -19.36 -16.58
C ARG A 64 -13.25 -20.19 -16.61
N ASP A 65 -12.08 -19.55 -16.49
CA ASP A 65 -10.77 -20.19 -16.52
C ASP A 65 -9.98 -19.89 -15.22
N PRO A 66 -10.38 -20.45 -14.07
CA PRO A 66 -9.78 -20.12 -12.77
C PRO A 66 -8.39 -20.74 -12.62
N HIS A 67 -7.36 -19.89 -12.55
CA HIS A 67 -5.98 -20.31 -12.34
C HIS A 67 -5.15 -19.21 -11.66
N PHE A 68 -4.07 -19.59 -10.95
CA PHE A 68 -3.28 -18.64 -10.14
C PHE A 68 -2.65 -17.49 -10.95
N ALA A 69 -2.31 -17.70 -12.22
CA ALA A 69 -1.72 -16.65 -13.05
C ALA A 69 -2.71 -15.50 -13.37
N ALA A 70 -4.02 -15.74 -13.27
CA ALA A 70 -5.05 -14.73 -13.50
C ALA A 70 -5.09 -13.63 -12.42
N ILE A 71 -4.36 -13.78 -11.31
CA ILE A 71 -4.20 -12.73 -10.29
C ILE A 71 -3.49 -11.47 -10.83
N GLY A 72 -2.79 -11.60 -11.97
CA GLY A 72 -2.06 -10.52 -12.63
C GLY A 72 -0.68 -10.25 -12.02
N PHE A 73 0.23 -9.71 -12.84
CA PHE A 73 1.64 -9.47 -12.48
C PHE A 73 2.06 -7.99 -12.53
N VAL A 74 1.13 -7.09 -12.89
CA VAL A 74 1.38 -5.64 -12.90
C VAL A 74 1.61 -5.12 -11.47
N PHE A 75 0.77 -5.56 -10.53
CA PHE A 75 0.90 -5.25 -9.10
C PHE A 75 1.48 -6.43 -8.33
N THR A 76 2.10 -6.15 -7.19
CA THR A 76 2.59 -7.20 -6.30
C THR A 76 1.45 -7.95 -5.60
N PRO A 77 1.66 -9.23 -5.26
CA PRO A 77 0.55 -10.17 -5.07
C PRO A 77 -0.10 -10.07 -3.70
N LEU A 78 0.56 -9.54 -2.66
CA LEU A 78 0.12 -9.74 -1.27
C LEU A 78 -1.25 -9.11 -1.02
N THR A 79 -1.53 -7.96 -1.64
CA THR A 79 -2.80 -7.26 -1.46
C THR A 79 -3.99 -8.03 -2.03
N ALA A 80 -3.80 -8.79 -3.11
CA ALA A 80 -4.80 -9.71 -3.66
C ALA A 80 -4.82 -11.04 -2.90
N ALA A 81 -3.64 -11.59 -2.56
CA ALA A 81 -3.50 -12.87 -1.88
C ALA A 81 -4.20 -12.91 -0.51
N VAL A 82 -4.12 -11.82 0.27
CA VAL A 82 -4.81 -11.72 1.57
C VAL A 82 -6.33 -11.72 1.42
N GLN A 83 -6.86 -11.31 0.27
CA GLN A 83 -8.29 -11.27 0.02
C GLN A 83 -8.86 -12.64 -0.37
N ILE A 84 -8.02 -13.60 -0.81
CA ILE A 84 -8.46 -14.91 -1.32
C ILE A 84 -9.47 -15.62 -0.40
N PRO A 85 -9.25 -15.73 0.94
CA PRO A 85 -10.19 -16.44 1.80
C PRO A 85 -11.60 -15.83 1.78
N MET A 86 -11.70 -14.51 1.70
CA MET A 86 -12.97 -13.80 1.62
C MET A 86 -13.51 -13.73 0.18
N GLY A 87 -12.63 -13.70 -0.81
CA GLY A 87 -12.97 -13.75 -2.23
C GLY A 87 -13.66 -15.07 -2.61
N LEU A 88 -13.25 -16.18 -2.01
CA LEU A 88 -13.94 -17.47 -2.13
C LEU A 88 -15.41 -17.40 -1.66
N MET A 89 -15.68 -16.58 -0.63
CA MET A 89 -17.05 -16.36 -0.15
C MET A 89 -17.90 -15.55 -1.14
N GLY A 90 -17.27 -14.90 -2.12
CA GLY A 90 -17.93 -14.17 -3.20
C GLY A 90 -18.85 -15.04 -4.06
N HIS A 91 -18.65 -16.36 -4.09
CA HIS A 91 -19.58 -17.28 -4.75
C HIS A 91 -20.99 -17.26 -4.12
N TRP A 92 -21.07 -17.15 -2.79
CA TRP A 92 -22.36 -17.09 -2.08
C TRP A 92 -22.83 -15.66 -1.84
N TRP A 93 -21.89 -14.72 -1.69
CA TRP A 93 -22.17 -13.31 -1.47
C TRP A 93 -21.42 -12.42 -2.49
N PRO A 94 -21.92 -12.31 -3.73
CA PRO A 94 -21.26 -11.50 -4.78
C PRO A 94 -21.06 -10.03 -4.40
N ASP A 95 -21.89 -9.51 -3.50
CA ASP A 95 -21.77 -8.16 -2.96
C ASP A 95 -20.43 -7.88 -2.27
N LEU A 96 -19.74 -8.92 -1.77
CA LEU A 96 -18.39 -8.79 -1.23
C LEU A 96 -17.39 -8.28 -2.27
N LEU A 97 -17.55 -8.71 -3.52
CA LEU A 97 -16.70 -8.33 -4.65
C LEU A 97 -17.22 -7.03 -5.30
N ARG A 98 -18.53 -6.98 -5.60
CA ARG A 98 -19.21 -5.83 -6.22
C ARG A 98 -18.96 -4.51 -5.48
N TRP A 99 -18.96 -4.56 -4.15
CA TRP A 99 -18.77 -3.38 -3.29
C TRP A 99 -17.40 -3.32 -2.63
N ASN A 100 -16.40 -4.02 -3.18
CA ASN A 100 -15.00 -3.90 -2.76
C ASN A 100 -14.73 -4.27 -1.28
N ILE A 101 -15.62 -5.05 -0.65
CA ILE A 101 -15.59 -5.34 0.78
C ILE A 101 -14.41 -6.25 1.16
N THR A 102 -14.01 -7.16 0.26
CA THR A 102 -12.83 -8.02 0.48
C THR A 102 -11.56 -7.19 0.67
N ALA A 103 -11.39 -6.13 -0.14
CA ALA A 103 -10.25 -5.23 -0.04
C ALA A 103 -10.35 -4.37 1.23
N VAL A 104 -11.54 -3.86 1.56
CA VAL A 104 -11.78 -3.09 2.80
C VAL A 104 -11.35 -3.86 4.04
N VAL A 105 -11.73 -5.15 4.14
CA VAL A 105 -11.35 -5.99 5.27
C VAL A 105 -9.83 -6.15 5.36
N MET A 106 -9.17 -6.33 4.22
CA MET A 106 -7.71 -6.39 4.14
C MET A 106 -7.05 -5.08 4.62
N SER A 107 -7.45 -3.92 4.09
CA SER A 107 -6.85 -2.64 4.50
C SER A 107 -7.13 -2.29 5.96
N ALA A 108 -8.35 -2.57 6.45
CA ALA A 108 -8.74 -2.33 7.83
C ALA A 108 -7.89 -3.12 8.82
N ALA A 109 -7.63 -4.41 8.52
CA ALA A 109 -6.81 -5.27 9.36
C ALA A 109 -5.36 -4.75 9.45
N PHE A 110 -4.76 -4.41 8.32
CA PHE A 110 -3.39 -3.93 8.30
C PHE A 110 -3.24 -2.54 8.92
N MET A 111 -4.16 -1.62 8.67
CA MET A 111 -4.09 -0.28 9.27
C MET A 111 -4.31 -0.32 10.79
N ALA A 112 -5.24 -1.16 11.28
CA ALA A 112 -5.35 -1.44 12.71
C ALA A 112 -4.02 -1.97 13.27
N GLY A 113 -3.35 -2.87 12.54
CA GLY A 113 -2.00 -3.33 12.84
C GLY A 113 -0.97 -2.19 12.90
N ALA A 114 -1.02 -1.24 11.96
CA ALA A 114 -0.11 -0.08 11.92
C ALA A 114 -0.26 0.80 13.18
N VAL A 115 -1.49 1.01 13.63
CA VAL A 115 -1.77 1.68 14.92
C VAL A 115 -1.15 0.90 16.09
N ILE A 116 -1.22 -0.43 16.10
CA ILE A 116 -0.54 -1.26 17.12
C ILE A 116 0.98 -1.07 17.05
N GLN A 117 1.57 -0.91 15.88
CA GLN A 117 3.01 -0.67 15.75
C GLN A 117 3.41 0.69 16.32
N ILE A 118 2.68 1.78 16.05
CA ILE A 118 2.94 3.09 16.67
C ILE A 118 2.89 2.99 18.20
N ARG A 119 1.83 2.38 18.74
CA ARG A 119 1.72 2.11 20.18
C ARG A 119 2.90 1.27 20.69
N GLY A 120 3.32 0.29 19.90
CA GLY A 120 4.45 -0.58 20.19
C GLY A 120 5.78 0.18 20.28
N ILE A 121 6.04 1.09 19.34
CA ILE A 121 7.24 1.94 19.34
C ILE A 121 7.24 2.85 20.57
N SER A 122 6.10 3.49 20.91
CA SER A 122 5.99 4.30 22.13
C SER A 122 6.25 3.51 23.41
N ARG A 123 5.77 2.26 23.48
CA ARG A 123 6.00 1.39 24.65
C ARG A 123 7.43 0.86 24.73
N ASP A 124 8.02 0.48 23.61
CA ASP A 124 9.41 0.01 23.53
C ASP A 124 10.38 1.15 23.90
N ARG A 125 10.01 2.39 23.59
CA ARG A 125 10.71 3.60 24.04
C ARG A 125 10.59 3.86 25.54
N GLY A 126 9.51 3.37 26.17
CA GLY A 126 9.18 3.64 27.57
C GLY A 126 8.44 4.95 27.78
N CYS A 127 7.68 5.44 26.79
CA CYS A 127 6.88 6.65 26.94
C CYS A 127 5.82 6.50 28.05
N PRO A 128 5.49 7.58 28.78
CA PRO A 128 4.38 7.58 29.71
C PRO A 128 3.07 7.10 29.07
N ARG A 129 2.19 6.52 29.89
CA ARG A 129 0.92 5.94 29.40
C ARG A 129 0.08 6.95 28.63
N TRP A 130 -0.03 8.18 29.12
CA TRP A 130 -0.84 9.22 28.47
C TRP A 130 -0.27 9.61 27.10
N VAL A 131 1.06 9.75 26.94
CA VAL A 131 1.71 10.02 25.65
C VAL A 131 1.40 8.90 24.65
N THR A 132 1.57 7.66 25.11
CA THR A 132 1.29 6.48 24.31
C THR A 132 -0.17 6.46 23.84
N VAL A 133 -1.12 6.75 24.74
CA VAL A 133 -2.55 6.80 24.40
C VAL A 133 -2.84 7.93 23.41
N VAL A 134 -2.36 9.15 23.67
CA VAL A 134 -2.58 10.30 22.80
C VAL A 134 -2.04 10.04 21.39
N LEU A 135 -0.80 9.59 21.26
CA LEU A 135 -0.21 9.29 19.95
C LEU A 135 -0.94 8.15 19.23
N THR A 136 -1.36 7.12 19.95
CA THR A 136 -2.13 6.01 19.37
C THR A 136 -3.48 6.50 18.84
N VAL A 137 -4.21 7.28 19.63
CA VAL A 137 -5.52 7.81 19.23
C VAL A 137 -5.38 8.78 18.07
N LEU A 138 -4.46 9.76 18.15
CA LEU A 138 -4.24 10.74 17.09
C LEU A 138 -3.85 10.08 15.76
N PHE A 139 -3.02 9.03 15.79
CA PHE A 139 -2.67 8.28 14.58
C PHE A 139 -3.88 7.53 14.04
N ALA A 140 -4.64 6.86 14.92
CA ALA A 140 -5.80 6.06 14.54
C ALA A 140 -6.95 6.87 13.93
N VAL A 141 -7.14 8.11 14.37
CA VAL A 141 -8.20 9.01 13.88
C VAL A 141 -7.73 9.99 12.82
N ASN A 142 -6.45 9.94 12.43
CA ASN A 142 -5.94 10.81 11.38
C ASN A 142 -6.74 10.57 10.07
N PRO A 143 -7.25 11.62 9.40
CA PRO A 143 -8.15 11.48 8.25
C PRO A 143 -7.62 10.60 7.12
N MET A 144 -6.34 10.75 6.77
CA MET A 144 -5.70 9.91 5.75
C MET A 144 -5.56 8.46 6.22
N ILE A 145 -5.22 8.24 7.49
CA ILE A 145 -5.13 6.89 8.07
C ILE A 145 -6.51 6.22 8.06
N VAL A 146 -7.57 6.94 8.46
CA VAL A 146 -8.94 6.42 8.47
C VAL A 146 -9.41 6.10 7.04
N MET A 147 -9.23 7.02 6.10
CA MET A 147 -9.63 6.79 4.70
C MET A 147 -8.91 5.60 4.09
N TYR A 148 -7.59 5.50 4.28
CA TYR A 148 -6.82 4.38 3.74
C TYR A 148 -6.99 3.07 4.52
N ALA A 149 -7.49 3.11 5.75
CA ALA A 149 -8.00 1.91 6.43
C ALA A 149 -9.30 1.40 5.78
N ALA A 150 -10.13 2.32 5.29
CA ALA A 150 -11.47 2.06 4.75
C ALA A 150 -11.51 1.84 3.23
N SER A 151 -10.40 1.97 2.51
CA SER A 151 -10.38 2.03 1.03
C SER A 151 -10.04 0.71 0.32
N GLY A 152 -9.43 -0.26 1.00
CA GLY A 152 -8.88 -1.47 0.38
C GLY A 152 -7.58 -1.28 -0.39
N MET A 153 -6.98 -0.10 -0.25
CA MET A 153 -5.75 0.27 -0.95
C MET A 153 -4.48 -0.33 -0.33
N SER A 154 -3.37 -0.31 -1.08
CA SER A 154 -2.09 -0.96 -0.70
C SER A 154 -1.30 -0.20 0.36
N GLU A 155 -1.65 1.05 0.63
CA GLU A 155 -1.00 1.91 1.61
C GLU A 155 -1.12 1.33 3.02
N ALA A 156 -2.27 0.75 3.39
CA ALA A 156 -2.48 0.15 4.70
C ALA A 156 -1.48 -0.98 5.03
N PRO A 157 -1.38 -2.06 4.23
CA PRO A 157 -0.39 -3.11 4.47
C PRO A 157 1.05 -2.59 4.33
N PHE A 158 1.32 -1.68 3.39
CA PHE A 158 2.65 -1.09 3.25
C PHE A 158 3.10 -0.33 4.51
N LEU A 159 2.26 0.57 5.03
CA LEU A 159 2.56 1.31 6.26
C LEU A 159 2.72 0.40 7.46
N PHE A 160 1.91 -0.66 7.58
CA PHE A 160 2.06 -1.65 8.63
C PHE A 160 3.45 -2.32 8.61
N PHE A 161 3.86 -2.83 7.45
CA PHE A 161 5.12 -3.54 7.33
C PHE A 161 6.33 -2.61 7.48
N VAL A 162 6.27 -1.39 6.92
CA VAL A 162 7.33 -0.39 7.13
C VAL A 162 7.44 0.01 8.60
N LEU A 163 6.32 0.22 9.30
CA LEU A 163 6.33 0.50 10.74
C LEU A 163 6.84 -0.68 11.58
N TRP A 164 6.51 -1.90 11.19
CA TRP A 164 7.05 -3.09 11.83
C TRP A 164 8.58 -3.17 11.64
N ALA A 165 9.08 -2.98 10.40
CA ALA A 165 10.52 -2.95 10.14
C ALA A 165 11.21 -1.81 10.91
N THR A 166 10.64 -0.60 10.88
CA THR A 166 11.13 0.57 11.63
C THR A 166 11.24 0.27 13.12
N ARG A 167 10.19 -0.31 13.72
CA ARG A 167 10.18 -0.67 15.14
C ARG A 167 11.29 -1.66 15.47
N ARG A 168 11.49 -2.67 14.61
CA ARG A 168 12.52 -3.69 14.80
C ARG A 168 13.91 -3.10 14.72
N LEU A 169 14.18 -2.24 13.73
CA LEU A 169 15.48 -1.58 13.63
C LEU A 169 15.73 -0.60 14.78
N ILE A 170 14.72 0.16 15.24
CA ILE A 170 14.86 0.99 16.46
C ILE A 170 15.23 0.13 17.67
N ARG A 171 14.61 -1.04 17.84
CA ARG A 171 14.96 -1.98 18.92
C ARG A 171 16.39 -2.51 18.74
N TRP A 172 16.75 -2.95 17.54
CA TRP A 172 18.08 -3.46 17.20
C TRP A 172 19.19 -2.44 17.48
N MET A 173 18.94 -1.16 17.23
CA MET A 173 19.88 -0.09 17.60
C MET A 173 20.23 -0.09 19.09
N ARG A 174 19.42 -0.69 19.96
CA ARG A 174 19.70 -0.85 21.39
C ARG A 174 20.06 -2.27 21.79
N SER A 175 19.34 -3.26 21.27
CA SER A 175 19.43 -4.66 21.68
C SER A 175 20.57 -5.41 21.03
N ASP A 176 21.02 -4.96 19.84
CA ASP A 176 21.97 -5.67 18.98
C ASP A 176 21.53 -7.12 18.71
N ASP A 177 20.21 -7.37 18.73
CA ASP A 177 19.62 -8.70 18.64
C ASP A 177 19.31 -9.08 17.18
N VAL A 178 19.90 -10.19 16.73
CA VAL A 178 19.67 -10.75 15.38
C VAL A 178 18.19 -11.03 15.10
N HIS A 179 17.36 -11.33 16.11
CA HIS A 179 15.93 -11.57 15.91
C HIS A 179 15.20 -10.29 15.46
N ASP A 180 15.67 -9.12 15.87
CA ASP A 180 15.12 -7.86 15.38
C ASP A 180 15.55 -7.63 13.92
N LEU A 181 16.75 -8.03 13.49
CA LEU A 181 17.16 -8.01 12.08
C LEU A 181 16.34 -8.95 11.20
N ILE A 182 16.14 -10.21 11.64
CA ILE A 182 15.28 -11.19 10.95
C ILE A 182 13.86 -10.63 10.82
N GLY A 183 13.33 -10.06 11.91
CA GLY A 183 12.01 -9.45 11.91
C GLY A 183 11.90 -8.25 10.97
N ALA A 184 12.95 -7.44 10.85
CA ALA A 184 13.00 -6.33 9.91
C ALA A 184 13.08 -6.81 8.45
N GLY A 185 13.94 -7.79 8.15
CA GLY A 185 14.05 -8.39 6.81
C GLY A 185 12.73 -9.00 6.34
N LEU A 186 12.05 -9.77 7.19
CA LEU A 186 10.73 -10.33 6.89
C LEU A 186 9.68 -9.24 6.65
N ALA A 187 9.69 -8.18 7.46
CA ALA A 187 8.78 -7.06 7.28
C ALA A 187 9.03 -6.35 5.93
N PHE A 188 10.28 -6.14 5.52
CA PHE A 188 10.58 -5.57 4.20
C PHE A 188 10.20 -6.49 3.04
N ALA A 189 10.39 -7.80 3.17
CA ALA A 189 9.93 -8.77 2.17
C ALA A 189 8.41 -8.65 1.96
N LEU A 190 7.65 -8.61 3.04
CA LEU A 190 6.21 -8.45 2.99
C LEU A 190 5.82 -7.05 2.47
N ALA A 191 6.53 -5.99 2.86
CA ALA A 191 6.32 -4.65 2.31
C ALA A 191 6.53 -4.64 0.79
N TYR A 192 7.57 -5.28 0.28
CA TYR A 192 7.82 -5.41 -1.16
C TYR A 192 6.65 -6.11 -1.87
N LEU A 193 6.17 -7.23 -1.32
CA LEU A 193 5.03 -7.95 -1.87
C LEU A 193 3.71 -7.15 -1.80
N THR A 194 3.66 -6.00 -1.09
CA THR A 194 2.53 -5.05 -1.15
C THR A 194 2.74 -3.93 -2.16
N ARG A 195 3.97 -3.41 -2.26
CA ARG A 195 4.35 -2.25 -3.09
C ARG A 195 5.84 -2.32 -3.42
N TYR A 196 6.18 -2.15 -4.68
CA TYR A 196 7.57 -2.11 -5.17
C TYR A 196 8.41 -1.00 -4.49
N ASP A 197 7.77 0.05 -3.99
CA ASP A 197 8.38 1.16 -3.24
C ASP A 197 9.21 0.69 -2.04
N ALA A 198 8.96 -0.51 -1.50
CA ALA A 198 9.71 -1.06 -0.38
C ALA A 198 11.18 -1.39 -0.70
N LEU A 199 11.57 -1.46 -1.98
CA LEU A 199 12.96 -1.71 -2.38
C LEU A 199 13.91 -0.60 -1.88
N ALA A 200 13.47 0.66 -1.97
CA ALA A 200 14.26 1.80 -1.53
C ALA A 200 14.60 1.77 -0.02
N PRO A 201 13.63 1.67 0.90
CA PRO A 201 13.92 1.55 2.33
C PRO A 201 14.61 0.23 2.69
N LEU A 202 14.38 -0.88 1.96
CA LEU A 202 15.13 -2.13 2.17
C LEU A 202 16.63 -1.92 1.90
N PHE A 203 16.99 -1.33 0.75
CA PHE A 203 18.39 -1.07 0.42
C PHE A 203 19.05 -0.16 1.45
N VAL A 204 18.37 0.91 1.84
CA VAL A 204 18.86 1.84 2.88
C VAL A 204 18.97 1.17 4.25
N ALA A 205 18.06 0.26 4.60
CA ALA A 205 18.15 -0.53 5.83
C ALA A 205 19.39 -1.43 5.83
N VAL A 206 19.69 -2.11 4.72
CA VAL A 206 20.87 -2.97 4.58
C VAL A 206 22.15 -2.15 4.74
N VAL A 207 22.23 -0.98 4.09
CA VAL A 207 23.37 -0.06 4.24
C VAL A 207 23.49 0.40 5.69
N LEU A 208 22.38 0.84 6.31
CA LEU A 208 22.36 1.30 7.69
C LEU A 208 22.87 0.21 8.65
N VAL A 209 22.33 -1.01 8.54
CA VAL A 209 22.70 -2.14 9.40
C VAL A 209 24.17 -2.50 9.20
N THR A 210 24.63 -2.60 7.94
CA THR A 210 26.03 -2.91 7.64
C THR A 210 26.97 -1.86 8.21
N VAL A 211 26.69 -0.57 8.02
CA VAL A 211 27.52 0.52 8.56
C VAL A 211 27.50 0.52 10.09
N VAL A 212 26.34 0.37 10.71
CA VAL A 212 26.22 0.37 12.17
C VAL A 212 26.90 -0.85 12.79
N SER A 213 26.74 -2.05 12.23
CA SER A 213 27.45 -3.27 12.67
C SER A 213 28.96 -3.12 12.51
N TRP A 214 29.43 -2.56 11.39
CA TRP A 214 30.85 -2.30 11.17
C TRP A 214 31.44 -1.33 12.21
N LEU A 215 30.71 -0.27 12.55
CA LEU A 215 31.12 0.71 13.57
C LEU A 215 31.07 0.17 15.00
N ARG A 216 30.17 -0.80 15.27
CA ARG A 216 30.00 -1.41 16.61
C ARG A 216 30.92 -2.59 16.86
N PHE A 217 31.38 -3.27 15.81
CA PHE A 217 32.15 -4.49 15.95
C PHE A 217 33.47 -4.26 16.70
N GLN A 218 33.61 -4.91 17.86
CA GLN A 218 34.84 -4.91 18.64
C GLN A 218 35.40 -6.34 18.71
N PRO A 219 36.47 -6.67 17.97
CA PRO A 219 37.05 -8.00 18.00
C PRO A 219 37.60 -8.30 19.40
N THR A 220 37.36 -9.53 19.85
CA THR A 220 37.90 -10.09 21.10
C THR A 220 39.41 -10.25 21.05
N ALA A 221 40.05 -10.44 22.21
CA ALA A 221 41.51 -10.55 22.31
C ALA A 221 42.07 -11.77 21.54
N GLU A 222 41.34 -12.88 21.50
CA GLU A 222 41.67 -14.07 20.71
C GLU A 222 41.57 -13.78 19.21
N GLU A 223 40.47 -13.17 18.75
CA GLU A 223 40.28 -12.80 17.34
C GLU A 223 41.34 -11.79 16.85
N ARG A 224 41.86 -10.93 17.75
CA ARG A 224 42.97 -10.00 17.43
C ARG A 224 44.28 -10.71 17.13
N GLY A 225 44.52 -11.88 17.73
CA GLY A 225 45.75 -12.66 17.55
C GLY A 225 45.85 -13.36 16.19
N GLU A 226 44.72 -13.79 15.63
CA GLU A 226 44.65 -14.54 14.36
C GLU A 226 44.49 -13.63 13.12
N GLY A 227 44.80 -12.34 13.25
CA GLY A 227 44.72 -11.38 12.15
C GLY A 227 43.34 -10.74 12.01
N ALA A 228 42.80 -10.15 13.10
CA ALA A 228 41.65 -9.24 13.06
C ALA A 228 41.95 -7.97 12.23
N GLY A 229 42.03 -8.13 10.92
CA GLY A 229 42.10 -7.03 9.97
C GLY A 229 40.73 -6.41 9.71
N PRO A 230 40.67 -5.37 8.87
CA PRO A 230 39.43 -4.78 8.37
C PRO A 230 38.46 -5.80 7.75
N GLY A 231 38.98 -6.91 7.21
CA GLY A 231 38.20 -7.96 6.57
C GLY A 231 37.23 -8.70 7.50
N LEU A 232 37.64 -9.05 8.72
CA LEU A 232 36.75 -9.73 9.68
C LEU A 232 35.58 -8.83 10.11
N ARG A 233 35.87 -7.53 10.32
CA ARG A 233 34.85 -6.53 10.65
C ARG A 233 33.84 -6.36 9.53
N LEU A 234 34.33 -6.28 8.28
CA LEU A 234 33.50 -6.17 7.09
C LEU A 234 32.65 -7.43 6.91
N TRP A 235 33.21 -8.61 7.14
CA TRP A 235 32.49 -9.88 7.05
C TRP A 235 31.34 -9.96 8.06
N ALA A 236 31.58 -9.67 9.34
CA ALA A 236 30.54 -9.65 10.36
C ALA A 236 29.42 -8.65 10.03
N ALA A 237 29.78 -7.45 9.60
CA ALA A 237 28.83 -6.43 9.16
C ALA A 237 28.02 -6.87 7.92
N ALA A 238 28.66 -7.53 6.96
CA ALA A 238 28.01 -8.05 5.77
C ALA A 238 27.03 -9.18 6.10
N LEU A 239 27.31 -10.00 7.12
CA LEU A 239 26.38 -11.03 7.60
C LEU A 239 25.11 -10.40 8.17
N ASP A 240 25.21 -9.38 9.02
CA ASP A 240 24.04 -8.67 9.56
C ASP A 240 23.23 -7.99 8.44
N GLY A 241 23.93 -7.35 7.49
CA GLY A 241 23.31 -6.80 6.28
C GLY A 241 22.59 -7.86 5.46
N ALA A 242 23.20 -9.03 5.28
CA ALA A 242 22.62 -10.17 4.56
C ALA A 242 21.37 -10.72 5.26
N VAL A 243 21.35 -10.78 6.60
CA VAL A 243 20.15 -11.22 7.35
C VAL A 243 18.94 -10.35 7.05
N VAL A 244 19.13 -9.03 6.89
CA VAL A 244 18.05 -8.11 6.49
C VAL A 244 17.72 -8.21 5.01
N LEU A 245 18.74 -8.33 4.15
CA LEU A 245 18.58 -8.36 2.70
C LEU A 245 17.86 -9.62 2.21
N MET A 246 18.23 -10.79 2.75
CA MET A 246 17.87 -12.09 2.18
C MET A 246 16.36 -12.30 2.01
N PRO A 247 15.48 -12.04 3.00
CA PRO A 247 14.04 -12.23 2.81
C PRO A 247 13.48 -11.32 1.70
N GLY A 248 13.92 -10.05 1.64
CA GLY A 248 13.47 -9.10 0.63
C GLY A 248 13.98 -9.45 -0.77
N PHE A 249 15.24 -9.85 -0.87
CA PHE A 249 15.84 -10.32 -2.12
C PHE A 249 15.15 -11.58 -2.64
N LEU A 250 14.85 -12.57 -1.77
CA LEU A 250 14.12 -13.77 -2.17
C LEU A 250 12.71 -13.44 -2.66
N ALA A 251 11.99 -12.55 -1.96
CA ALA A 251 10.67 -12.11 -2.41
C ALA A 251 10.73 -11.42 -3.78
N PHE A 252 11.71 -10.55 -4.00
CA PHE A 252 11.98 -9.91 -5.30
C PHE A 252 12.29 -10.93 -6.39
N ALA A 253 13.27 -11.80 -6.15
CA ALA A 253 13.71 -12.78 -7.13
C ALA A 253 12.60 -13.76 -7.51
N LEU A 254 11.86 -14.29 -6.54
CA LEU A 254 10.76 -15.23 -6.78
C LEU A 254 9.61 -14.56 -7.55
N TRP A 255 9.25 -13.33 -7.18
CA TRP A 255 8.18 -12.60 -7.86
C TRP A 255 8.56 -12.23 -9.30
N SER A 256 9.76 -11.67 -9.51
CA SER A 256 10.25 -11.35 -10.85
C SER A 256 10.43 -12.59 -11.72
N PHE A 257 10.89 -13.70 -11.15
CA PHE A 257 11.00 -14.97 -11.86
C PHE A 257 9.63 -15.53 -12.25
N ALA A 258 8.65 -15.51 -11.34
CA ALA A 258 7.28 -15.93 -11.63
C ALA A 258 6.64 -15.05 -12.73
N SER A 259 6.83 -13.73 -12.65
CA SER A 259 6.37 -12.78 -13.67
C SER A 259 6.99 -13.10 -15.04
N TRP A 260 8.30 -13.31 -15.11
CA TRP A 260 8.98 -13.64 -16.36
C TRP A 260 8.52 -14.99 -16.93
N LEU A 261 8.43 -16.02 -16.09
CA LEU A 261 8.03 -17.36 -16.51
C LEU A 261 6.61 -17.39 -17.10
N ILE A 262 5.68 -16.62 -16.54
CA ILE A 262 4.27 -16.63 -16.92
C ILE A 262 3.98 -15.66 -18.05
N THR A 263 4.56 -14.46 -18.00
CA THR A 263 4.19 -13.35 -18.90
C THR A 263 5.25 -13.01 -19.95
N GLY A 264 6.43 -13.62 -19.86
CA GLY A 264 7.60 -13.28 -20.67
C GLY A 264 8.33 -11.99 -20.25
N GLN A 265 7.79 -11.22 -19.28
CA GLN A 265 8.43 -9.99 -18.78
C GLN A 265 8.62 -10.05 -17.25
N ALA A 266 9.84 -9.76 -16.78
CA ALA A 266 10.16 -9.78 -15.35
C ALA A 266 9.57 -8.58 -14.57
N PHE A 267 9.33 -7.46 -15.25
CA PHE A 267 8.88 -6.19 -14.64
C PHE A 267 7.67 -5.62 -15.38
N GLN A 268 6.54 -6.32 -15.26
CA GLN A 268 5.27 -5.96 -15.91
C GLN A 268 4.81 -4.52 -15.59
N GLN A 269 5.09 -4.01 -14.39
CA GLN A 269 4.73 -2.63 -14.01
C GLN A 269 5.23 -1.56 -15.00
N PHE A 270 6.42 -1.77 -15.59
CA PHE A 270 7.07 -0.81 -16.49
C PHE A 270 6.96 -1.18 -17.97
N SER A 271 6.79 -2.47 -18.28
CA SER A 271 6.89 -3.00 -19.65
C SER A 271 5.56 -3.47 -20.26
N SER A 272 4.53 -3.65 -19.42
CA SER A 272 3.21 -4.08 -19.86
C SER A 272 2.41 -2.91 -20.43
N VAL A 273 1.55 -3.21 -21.41
CA VAL A 273 0.58 -2.24 -21.95
C VAL A 273 -0.45 -1.82 -20.88
N TYR A 274 -0.65 -2.66 -19.86
CA TYR A 274 -1.50 -2.39 -18.70
C TYR A 274 -0.72 -1.76 -17.52
N GLY A 275 0.58 -1.51 -17.70
CA GLY A 275 1.48 -0.98 -16.68
C GLY A 275 1.33 0.54 -16.47
N ASN A 276 1.94 1.05 -15.40
CA ASN A 276 1.83 2.47 -15.04
C ASN A 276 2.44 3.41 -16.09
N SER A 277 3.56 3.00 -16.70
CA SER A 277 4.23 3.75 -17.77
C SER A 277 3.31 3.97 -18.97
N SER A 278 2.66 2.91 -19.44
CA SER A 278 1.71 2.99 -20.55
C SER A 278 0.46 3.81 -20.21
N ILE A 279 -0.05 3.72 -18.98
CA ILE A 279 -1.20 4.54 -18.54
C ILE A 279 -0.83 6.02 -18.51
N LEU A 280 0.38 6.38 -18.04
CA LEU A 280 0.86 7.76 -18.03
C LEU A 280 1.01 8.32 -19.45
N GLU A 281 1.59 7.53 -20.36
CA GLU A 281 1.72 7.89 -21.78
C GLU A 281 0.36 8.13 -22.43
N GLN A 282 -0.61 7.23 -22.19
CA GLN A 282 -1.97 7.32 -22.69
C GLN A 282 -2.76 8.49 -22.09
N ALA A 283 -2.48 8.86 -20.85
CA ALA A 283 -3.07 10.02 -20.18
C ALA A 283 -2.42 11.36 -20.58
N GLY A 284 -1.39 11.35 -21.44
CA GLY A 284 -0.65 12.55 -21.82
C GLY A 284 0.18 13.15 -20.68
N ALA A 285 0.47 12.37 -19.63
CA ALA A 285 1.20 12.82 -18.46
C ALA A 285 2.70 12.99 -18.78
N GLY A 286 3.09 14.20 -19.19
CA GLY A 286 4.48 14.48 -19.54
C GLY A 286 4.83 15.94 -19.79
N THR A 287 3.85 16.85 -19.78
CA THR A 287 4.02 18.25 -20.19
C THR A 287 4.64 19.15 -19.12
N ASP A 288 4.58 18.74 -17.84
CA ASP A 288 5.06 19.57 -16.73
C ASP A 288 6.58 19.47 -16.57
N SER A 289 7.21 20.62 -16.30
CA SER A 289 8.65 20.71 -16.05
C SER A 289 9.08 19.96 -14.79
N PRO A 290 10.32 19.44 -14.71
CA PRO A 290 10.82 18.77 -13.51
C PRO A 290 10.73 19.61 -12.23
N VAL A 291 10.89 20.93 -12.35
CA VAL A 291 10.76 21.88 -11.22
C VAL A 291 9.33 21.94 -10.71
N ALA A 292 8.34 21.97 -11.61
CA ALA A 292 6.93 21.96 -11.23
C ALA A 292 6.56 20.66 -10.51
N ARG A 293 7.05 19.52 -11.00
CA ARG A 293 6.86 18.21 -10.36
C ARG A 293 7.48 18.16 -8.95
N LEU A 294 8.70 18.66 -8.79
CA LEU A 294 9.35 18.75 -7.47
C LEU A 294 8.55 19.62 -6.50
N ALA A 295 8.12 20.80 -6.96
CA ALA A 295 7.32 21.72 -6.15
C ALA A 295 5.99 21.09 -5.73
N PHE A 296 5.36 20.32 -6.62
CA PHE A 296 4.13 19.58 -6.32
C PHE A 296 4.39 18.51 -5.25
N SER A 297 5.43 17.67 -5.39
CA SER A 297 5.83 16.70 -4.36
C SER A 297 6.05 17.35 -2.99
N ILE A 298 6.78 18.47 -2.95
CA ILE A 298 7.02 19.21 -1.70
C ILE A 298 5.70 19.72 -1.11
N THR A 299 4.77 20.17 -1.94
CA THR A 299 3.45 20.65 -1.50
C THR A 299 2.63 19.52 -0.87
N GLU A 300 2.57 18.36 -1.53
CA GLU A 300 1.87 17.18 -0.99
C GLU A 300 2.47 16.74 0.35
N MET A 301 3.81 16.72 0.43
CA MET A 301 4.53 16.39 1.66
C MET A 301 4.26 17.40 2.77
N ALA A 302 4.29 18.70 2.45
CA ALA A 302 4.04 19.78 3.40
C ALA A 302 2.60 19.80 3.92
N VAL A 303 1.64 19.33 3.13
CA VAL A 303 0.24 19.22 3.52
C VAL A 303 -0.01 18.04 4.48
N LEU A 304 0.63 16.89 4.22
CA LEU A 304 0.49 15.70 5.06
C LEU A 304 1.26 15.81 6.38
N GLY A 305 2.34 16.58 6.40
CA GLY A 305 3.16 16.79 7.59
C GLY A 305 3.75 18.19 7.66
N PRO A 306 2.94 19.26 7.80
CA PRO A 306 3.43 20.64 7.88
C PRO A 306 4.44 20.85 9.01
N ALA A 307 4.31 20.09 10.09
CA ALA A 307 5.20 20.16 11.25
C ALA A 307 6.45 19.26 11.13
N LEU A 308 6.62 18.51 10.03
CA LEU A 308 7.74 17.59 9.84
C LEU A 308 9.11 18.25 10.04
N PRO A 309 9.41 19.44 9.48
CA PRO A 309 10.72 20.08 9.68
C PRO A 309 11.02 20.34 11.16
N VAL A 310 10.00 20.75 11.93
CA VAL A 310 10.12 20.99 13.37
C VAL A 310 10.38 19.67 14.10
N PHE A 311 9.68 18.60 13.77
CA PHE A 311 9.90 17.29 14.37
C PHE A 311 11.30 16.76 14.08
N VAL A 312 11.80 16.91 12.86
CA VAL A 312 13.17 16.51 12.49
C VAL A 312 14.19 17.28 13.33
N VAL A 313 14.09 18.61 13.38
CA VAL A 313 15.01 19.46 14.15
C VAL A 313 14.98 19.09 15.64
N LEU A 314 13.80 18.99 16.25
CA LEU A 314 13.68 18.65 17.67
C LEU A 314 14.19 17.23 17.97
N ALA A 315 13.86 16.25 17.13
CA ALA A 315 14.32 14.88 17.28
C ALA A 315 15.84 14.79 17.16
N VAL A 316 16.45 15.47 16.18
CA VAL A 316 17.92 15.48 15.98
C VAL A 316 18.63 16.21 17.12
N ILE A 317 18.14 17.37 17.57
CA ILE A 317 18.72 18.07 18.72
C ILE A 317 18.65 17.20 19.98
N CYS A 318 17.50 16.57 20.24
CA CYS A 318 17.34 15.65 21.36
C CYS A 318 18.26 14.43 21.23
N ALA A 319 18.40 13.89 20.01
CA ALA A 319 19.27 12.77 19.72
C ALA A 319 20.74 13.09 19.97
N LEU A 320 21.23 14.23 19.46
CA LEU A 320 22.61 14.65 19.66
C LEU A 320 22.93 14.91 21.13
N ARG A 321 22.03 15.60 21.85
CA ARG A 321 22.19 15.85 23.30
C ARG A 321 22.22 14.58 24.14
N ARG A 322 21.45 13.56 23.74
CA ARG A 322 21.32 12.28 24.45
C ARG A 322 22.19 11.16 23.89
N ARG A 323 22.96 11.44 22.82
CA ARG A 323 23.68 10.44 22.00
C ARG A 323 22.78 9.26 21.58
N ASP A 324 21.56 9.57 21.20
CA ASP A 324 20.55 8.61 20.77
C ASP A 324 20.61 8.38 19.26
N THR A 325 21.12 7.23 18.86
CA THR A 325 21.28 6.87 17.44
C THR A 325 20.00 6.33 16.81
N GLU A 326 18.94 6.06 17.59
CA GLU A 326 17.67 5.51 17.08
C GLU A 326 16.99 6.41 16.06
N VAL A 327 17.16 7.74 16.17
CA VAL A 327 16.53 8.74 15.28
C VAL A 327 16.96 8.59 13.83
N VAL A 328 18.15 8.03 13.57
CA VAL A 328 18.61 7.77 12.20
C VAL A 328 17.66 6.83 11.47
N VAL A 329 17.16 5.79 12.14
CA VAL A 329 16.32 4.74 11.53
C VAL A 329 15.10 5.32 10.80
N PRO A 330 14.14 6.01 11.46
CA PRO A 330 12.97 6.53 10.75
C PRO A 330 13.34 7.58 9.71
N LEU A 331 14.35 8.42 9.94
CA LEU A 331 14.76 9.44 8.98
C LEU A 331 15.22 8.83 7.66
N VAL A 332 16.09 7.81 7.72
CA VAL A 332 16.63 7.19 6.51
C VAL A 332 15.61 6.28 5.84
N LEU A 333 14.81 5.53 6.59
CA LEU A 333 13.82 4.62 6.00
C LEU A 333 12.67 5.38 5.33
N PHE A 334 12.01 6.27 6.06
CA PHE A 334 10.91 7.04 5.47
C PHE A 334 11.43 8.07 4.47
N GLY A 335 12.62 8.65 4.70
CA GLY A 335 13.30 9.49 3.71
C GLY A 335 13.57 8.76 2.40
N ALA A 336 13.96 7.48 2.45
CA ALA A 336 14.15 6.66 1.24
C ALA A 336 12.84 6.45 0.48
N ILE A 337 11.74 6.20 1.19
CA ILE A 337 10.41 6.03 0.56
C ILE A 337 10.00 7.33 -0.14
N LEU A 338 10.04 8.45 0.58
CA LEU A 338 9.60 9.75 0.06
C LEU A 338 10.51 10.26 -1.06
N GLY A 339 11.81 10.07 -0.92
CA GLY A 339 12.82 10.41 -1.92
C GLY A 339 12.66 9.57 -3.19
N ALA A 340 12.45 8.27 -3.05
CA ALA A 340 12.21 7.39 -4.21
C ALA A 340 10.91 7.75 -4.93
N GLN A 341 9.82 8.05 -4.21
CA GLN A 341 8.58 8.51 -4.84
C GLN A 341 8.74 9.82 -5.57
N THR A 342 9.42 10.78 -4.95
CA THR A 342 9.74 12.06 -5.59
C THR A 342 10.56 11.85 -6.86
N LEU A 343 11.59 10.99 -6.81
CA LEU A 343 12.43 10.67 -7.96
C LEU A 343 11.64 10.02 -9.10
N LEU A 344 10.79 9.03 -8.79
CA LEU A 344 9.94 8.38 -9.78
C LEU A 344 8.97 9.37 -10.44
N TYR A 345 8.45 10.35 -9.69
CA TYR A 345 7.58 11.38 -10.23
C TYR A 345 8.34 12.37 -11.11
N LEU A 346 9.55 12.77 -10.71
CA LEU A 346 10.44 13.58 -11.53
C LEU A 346 10.78 12.89 -12.86
N MET A 347 10.99 11.56 -12.82
CA MET A 347 11.22 10.74 -14.01
C MET A 347 9.96 10.51 -14.87
N GLY A 348 8.79 10.97 -14.43
CA GLY A 348 7.53 10.74 -15.15
C GLY A 348 7.05 9.28 -15.13
N SER A 349 7.45 8.52 -14.11
CA SER A 349 7.10 7.09 -13.97
C SER A 349 5.96 6.84 -12.96
N THR A 350 5.42 7.89 -12.32
CA THR A 350 4.29 7.79 -11.38
C THR A 350 3.38 9.01 -11.45
N PHE A 351 2.22 8.94 -10.79
CA PHE A 351 1.17 9.94 -10.81
C PHE A 351 1.30 10.98 -9.67
N PRO A 352 0.81 12.22 -9.86
CA PRO A 352 0.70 13.24 -8.81
C PRO A 352 -0.45 12.93 -7.84
N LEU A 353 -0.28 11.94 -6.97
CA LEU A 353 -1.30 11.50 -6.02
C LEU A 353 -0.82 11.65 -4.57
N LEU A 354 -1.61 12.37 -3.78
CA LEU A 354 -1.31 12.68 -2.37
C LEU A 354 -0.93 11.44 -1.56
N ARG A 355 -1.62 10.33 -1.82
CA ARG A 355 -1.43 9.04 -1.16
C ARG A 355 -0.03 8.47 -1.24
N PHE A 356 0.75 8.79 -2.29
CA PHE A 356 2.10 8.27 -2.42
C PHE A 356 3.05 8.84 -1.36
N TYR A 357 2.69 9.97 -0.74
CA TYR A 357 3.44 10.59 0.35
C TYR A 357 2.86 10.31 1.73
N ILE A 358 1.86 9.40 1.85
CA ILE A 358 1.19 9.05 3.12
C ILE A 358 2.17 8.61 4.22
N SER A 359 3.35 8.09 3.85
CA SER A 359 4.37 7.64 4.79
C SER A 359 5.01 8.78 5.62
N ILE A 360 4.76 10.04 5.28
CA ILE A 360 5.08 11.20 6.12
C ILE A 360 4.36 11.15 7.47
N ILE A 361 3.11 10.70 7.48
CA ILE A 361 2.30 10.65 8.70
C ILE A 361 2.99 9.75 9.73
N PRO A 362 3.25 8.46 9.48
CA PRO A 362 3.98 7.63 10.44
C PRO A 362 5.38 8.16 10.76
N LEU A 363 6.11 8.77 9.82
CA LEU A 363 7.40 9.41 10.12
C LEU A 363 7.25 10.49 11.22
N CYS A 364 6.30 11.41 11.07
CA CYS A 364 6.00 12.44 12.06
C CYS A 364 5.73 11.82 13.44
N PHE A 365 4.85 10.80 13.51
CA PHE A 365 4.50 10.15 14.77
C PHE A 365 5.70 9.44 15.42
N VAL A 366 6.52 8.73 14.63
CA VAL A 366 7.72 8.05 15.15
C VAL A 366 8.75 9.06 15.65
N LEU A 367 8.98 10.17 14.95
CA LEU A 367 9.87 11.24 15.41
C LEU A 367 9.40 11.84 16.74
N VAL A 368 8.10 12.09 16.91
CA VAL A 368 7.56 12.58 18.19
C VAL A 368 7.75 11.57 19.32
N VAL A 369 7.66 10.27 19.05
CA VAL A 369 8.03 9.25 20.05
C VAL A 369 9.50 9.37 20.44
N LEU A 370 10.41 9.57 19.49
CA LEU A 370 11.85 9.64 19.77
C LEU A 370 12.30 10.95 20.44
N ILE A 371 11.49 12.02 20.38
CA ILE A 371 11.68 13.23 21.20
C ILE A 371 11.54 12.92 22.69
N ALA A 372 10.72 11.93 23.07
CA ALA A 372 10.62 11.46 24.45
C ALA A 372 11.91 10.74 24.89
N PRO A 373 12.38 10.92 26.14
CA PRO A 373 13.56 10.22 26.66
C PRO A 373 13.33 8.70 26.77
N ARG A 374 14.42 7.93 26.89
CA ARG A 374 14.36 6.47 27.09
C ARG A 374 13.82 6.14 28.49
N GLY A 375 12.57 5.73 28.58
CA GLY A 375 11.93 5.40 29.87
C GLY A 375 12.07 3.94 30.29
N ALA A 376 12.42 3.04 29.37
CA ALA A 376 12.52 1.60 29.66
C ALA A 376 13.66 0.94 28.88
N PRO A 377 14.29 -0.12 29.43
CA PRO A 377 15.21 -0.97 28.68
C PRO A 377 14.46 -1.78 27.62
N VAL A 378 15.10 -2.07 26.49
CA VAL A 378 14.54 -3.02 25.51
C VAL A 378 14.71 -4.43 26.07
N ILE A 379 13.59 -5.12 26.27
CA ILE A 379 13.59 -6.53 26.65
C ILE A 379 13.81 -7.36 25.39
N THR A 380 14.95 -8.06 25.34
CA THR A 380 15.31 -9.04 24.31
C THR A 380 15.66 -10.37 24.99
N ARG A 381 15.40 -11.48 24.31
CA ARG A 381 15.77 -12.83 24.76
C ARG A 381 17.29 -13.07 24.68
N ARG A 382 17.95 -12.45 23.70
CA ARG A 382 19.38 -12.63 23.43
C ARG A 382 20.00 -11.27 23.05
N PRO A 383 20.40 -10.46 24.03
CA PRO A 383 21.15 -9.24 23.77
C PRO A 383 22.45 -9.54 23.01
N GLY A 384 22.75 -8.74 21.99
CA GLY A 384 24.01 -8.83 21.26
C GLY A 384 25.20 -8.25 22.05
N ALA A 385 26.40 -8.38 21.48
CA ALA A 385 27.63 -7.96 22.13
C ALA A 385 27.69 -6.44 22.33
N ALA A 386 27.08 -5.66 21.42
CA ALA A 386 27.01 -4.20 21.51
C ALA A 386 25.72 -3.68 22.18
N ALA A 387 24.96 -4.55 22.87
CA ALA A 387 23.69 -4.18 23.48
C ALA A 387 23.86 -3.08 24.55
N SER A 388 23.15 -1.96 24.38
CA SER A 388 23.14 -0.88 25.35
C SER A 388 22.07 -1.10 26.41
N ARG A 389 22.49 -1.27 27.68
CA ARG A 389 21.59 -1.32 28.85
C ARG A 389 21.25 0.06 29.42
N SER A 390 21.65 1.14 28.73
CA SER A 390 21.39 2.51 29.17
C SER A 390 19.88 2.79 29.19
N VAL A 391 19.35 2.99 30.39
CA VAL A 391 18.11 3.72 30.65
C VAL A 391 18.49 5.18 30.88
N SER A 392 17.61 6.12 30.52
CA SER A 392 17.84 7.54 30.76
C SER A 392 18.13 7.80 32.24
N THR A 393 19.28 8.41 32.54
CA THR A 393 19.62 8.94 33.87
C THR A 393 19.14 10.36 34.09
N TYR A 394 18.42 10.95 33.12
CA TYR A 394 17.79 12.25 33.30
C TYR A 394 16.82 12.18 34.49
N PRO A 395 16.82 13.18 35.40
CA PRO A 395 15.90 13.20 36.52
C PRO A 395 14.49 13.02 35.99
N GLU A 396 13.69 12.21 36.69
CA GLU A 396 12.24 12.11 36.47
C GLU A 396 11.65 13.51 36.64
N GLN A 397 11.62 14.29 35.56
CA GLN A 397 10.83 15.51 35.53
C GLN A 397 9.38 15.04 35.69
N ALA A 398 8.70 15.56 36.70
CA ALA A 398 7.33 15.18 37.07
C ALA A 398 6.28 15.50 35.97
N GLY A 399 6.69 15.99 34.79
CA GLY A 399 5.83 16.34 33.67
C GLY A 399 6.50 16.15 32.29
N PRO A 400 5.72 16.28 31.20
CA PRO A 400 6.26 16.22 29.85
C PRO A 400 7.29 17.32 29.60
N SER A 401 8.36 16.98 28.90
CA SER A 401 9.31 17.98 28.41
C SER A 401 8.61 18.95 27.45
N LEU A 402 8.96 20.24 27.51
CA LEU A 402 8.40 21.27 26.64
C LEU A 402 8.44 20.90 25.14
N PRO A 403 9.53 20.31 24.59
CA PRO A 403 9.56 19.86 23.19
C PRO A 403 8.50 18.81 22.86
N LEU A 404 8.19 17.91 23.81
CA LEU A 404 7.17 16.88 23.61
C LEU A 404 5.77 17.50 23.58
N VAL A 405 5.47 18.45 24.47
CA VAL A 405 4.17 19.16 24.48
C VAL A 405 3.98 19.92 23.18
N ILE A 406 4.98 20.70 22.75
CA ILE A 406 4.95 21.43 21.47
C ILE A 406 4.71 20.45 20.32
N SER A 407 5.41 19.31 20.31
CA SER A 407 5.28 18.32 19.25
C SER A 407 3.88 17.69 19.19
N LEU A 408 3.27 17.41 20.34
CA LEU A 408 1.90 16.89 20.40
C LEU A 408 0.87 17.92 19.91
N CYS A 409 1.01 19.19 20.30
CA CYS A 409 0.15 20.25 19.80
C CYS A 409 0.27 20.41 18.27
N LEU A 410 1.49 20.36 17.74
CA LEU A 410 1.74 20.43 16.30
C LEU A 410 1.21 19.20 15.55
N LEU A 411 1.23 18.00 16.14
CA LEU A 411 0.60 16.81 15.53
C LEU A 411 -0.92 16.95 15.41
N VAL A 412 -1.57 17.54 16.41
CA VAL A 412 -3.00 17.85 16.35
C VAL A 412 -3.27 18.84 15.21
N GLY A 413 -2.52 19.94 15.16
CA GLY A 413 -2.62 20.93 14.07
C GLY A 413 -2.36 20.32 12.69
N SER A 414 -1.33 19.48 12.56
CA SER A 414 -1.00 18.75 11.34
C SER A 414 -2.17 17.87 10.87
N THR A 415 -2.83 17.18 11.80
CA THR A 415 -3.99 16.33 11.49
C THR A 415 -5.17 17.14 10.95
N LEU A 416 -5.40 18.34 11.50
CA LEU A 416 -6.43 19.26 11.01
C LEU A 416 -6.08 19.82 9.62
N VAL A 417 -4.82 20.18 9.37
CA VAL A 417 -4.36 20.63 8.04
C VAL A 417 -4.57 19.54 7.00
N THR A 418 -4.22 18.29 7.33
CA THR A 418 -4.47 17.13 6.45
C THR A 418 -5.96 16.99 6.14
N PHE A 419 -6.85 17.13 7.13
CA PHE A 419 -8.31 17.08 6.90
C PHE A 419 -8.77 18.12 5.88
N VAL A 420 -8.34 19.38 6.05
CA VAL A 420 -8.72 20.47 5.15
C VAL A 420 -8.20 20.24 3.75
N ALA A 421 -6.93 19.83 3.62
CA ALA A 421 -6.31 19.66 2.32
C ALA A 421 -6.82 18.44 1.54
N MET A 422 -7.30 17.40 2.23
CA MET A 422 -8.02 16.30 1.58
C MET A 422 -9.27 16.80 0.84
N GLY A 423 -9.88 17.91 1.25
CA GLY A 423 -11.02 18.51 0.55
C GLY A 423 -10.66 19.34 -0.70
N SER A 424 -9.39 19.38 -1.10
CA SER A 424 -8.89 20.14 -2.24
C SER A 424 -8.70 19.25 -3.46
N ALA A 425 -9.47 19.49 -4.53
CA ALA A 425 -9.35 18.75 -5.79
C ALA A 425 -7.96 18.88 -6.45
N ARG A 426 -7.23 19.97 -6.17
CA ARG A 426 -5.89 20.21 -6.73
C ARG A 426 -4.81 19.31 -6.12
N ILE A 427 -4.94 18.99 -4.83
CA ILE A 427 -3.91 18.28 -4.06
C ILE A 427 -4.33 16.84 -3.83
N ALA A 428 -5.59 16.62 -3.47
CA ALA A 428 -6.15 15.33 -3.09
C ALA A 428 -7.11 14.83 -4.18
N VAL A 429 -6.57 14.59 -5.38
CA VAL A 429 -7.34 14.26 -6.60
C VAL A 429 -8.26 13.05 -6.39
N LEU A 430 -7.85 12.07 -5.57
CA LEU A 430 -8.69 10.90 -5.30
C LEU A 430 -9.61 11.10 -4.10
N GLU A 431 -9.12 11.76 -3.05
CA GLU A 431 -9.80 11.82 -1.76
C GLU A 431 -10.87 12.91 -1.67
N HIS A 432 -10.75 13.99 -2.45
CA HIS A 432 -11.59 15.19 -2.29
C HIS A 432 -13.08 14.97 -2.48
N SER A 433 -13.48 14.04 -3.34
CA SER A 433 -14.90 13.83 -3.69
C SER A 433 -15.73 13.30 -2.52
N ILE A 434 -15.11 12.65 -1.53
CA ILE A 434 -15.80 12.22 -0.31
C ILE A 434 -16.33 13.41 0.51
N ALA A 435 -15.74 14.60 0.35
CA ALA A 435 -16.12 15.78 1.11
C ALA A 435 -17.59 16.14 0.89
N SER A 436 -18.10 15.97 -0.34
CA SER A 436 -19.51 16.20 -0.65
C SER A 436 -20.47 15.19 -0.01
N ALA A 437 -19.98 14.03 0.44
CA ALA A 437 -20.78 13.05 1.18
C ALA A 437 -20.77 13.28 2.70
N ILE A 438 -19.71 13.88 3.24
CA ILE A 438 -19.49 14.01 4.70
C ILE A 438 -19.82 15.40 5.22
N ILE A 439 -19.52 16.46 4.45
CA ILE A 439 -19.65 17.84 4.92
C ILE A 439 -21.06 18.36 4.59
N PRO A 440 -21.91 18.65 5.60
CA PRO A 440 -23.24 19.19 5.37
C PRO A 440 -23.17 20.50 4.57
N GLY A 441 -23.97 20.60 3.52
CA GLY A 441 -24.04 21.79 2.66
C GLY A 441 -23.00 21.85 1.53
N ARG A 442 -22.02 20.95 1.46
CA ARG A 442 -21.09 20.87 0.32
C ARG A 442 -21.71 20.06 -0.82
N GLN A 443 -22.13 20.74 -1.89
CA GLN A 443 -22.77 20.11 -3.06
C GLN A 443 -22.04 20.46 -4.36
N ASN A 444 -20.80 19.98 -4.51
CA ASN A 444 -20.07 20.14 -5.76
C ASN A 444 -20.51 19.05 -6.76
N LEU A 445 -20.93 19.46 -7.95
CA LEU A 445 -21.40 18.54 -9.00
C LEU A 445 -20.31 17.57 -9.48
N GLU A 446 -19.06 18.02 -9.62
CA GLU A 446 -17.95 17.17 -10.02
C GLU A 446 -17.66 16.10 -8.95
N GLU A 447 -17.65 16.49 -7.68
CA GLU A 447 -17.47 15.57 -6.55
C GLU A 447 -18.59 14.53 -6.50
N GLN A 448 -19.84 14.94 -6.69
CA GLN A 448 -20.98 14.03 -6.73
C GLN A 448 -20.94 13.08 -7.92
N THR A 449 -20.42 13.54 -9.05
CA THR A 449 -20.22 12.70 -10.25
C THR A 449 -19.14 11.66 -9.95
N ASN A 450 -18.02 12.06 -9.34
CA ASN A 450 -16.97 11.13 -8.91
C ASN A 450 -17.46 10.08 -7.89
N LEU A 451 -18.37 10.45 -6.99
CA LEU A 451 -19.00 9.51 -6.05
C LEU A 451 -19.85 8.43 -6.74
N ARG A 452 -20.31 8.66 -7.97
CA ARG A 452 -21.10 7.70 -8.76
C ARG A 452 -20.24 6.76 -9.61
N THR A 453 -18.92 6.81 -9.49
CA THR A 453 -18.01 5.90 -10.20
C THR A 453 -18.44 4.44 -10.01
N PHE A 454 -18.37 3.67 -11.10
CA PHE A 454 -18.83 2.28 -11.22
C PHE A 454 -20.35 2.04 -11.24
N ALA A 455 -21.18 3.08 -11.20
CA ALA A 455 -22.64 2.90 -11.23
C ALA A 455 -23.13 2.40 -12.61
N ALA A 456 -22.51 2.83 -13.70
CA ALA A 456 -22.82 2.38 -15.05
C ALA A 456 -22.41 0.92 -15.24
N GLU A 457 -21.22 0.55 -14.79
CA GLU A 457 -20.66 -0.80 -14.86
C GLU A 457 -21.50 -1.80 -14.07
N ARG A 458 -22.00 -1.41 -12.89
CA ARG A 458 -22.98 -2.19 -12.12
C ARG A 458 -24.33 -2.34 -12.83
N ARG A 459 -24.77 -1.36 -13.64
CA ARG A 459 -25.98 -1.50 -14.48
C ARG A 459 -25.73 -2.44 -15.64
N ILE A 460 -24.59 -2.32 -16.32
CA ILE A 460 -24.20 -3.20 -17.43
C ILE A 460 -24.09 -4.64 -16.93
N ALA A 461 -23.43 -4.87 -15.79
CA ALA A 461 -23.31 -6.20 -15.20
C ALA A 461 -24.69 -6.82 -14.90
N ARG A 462 -25.61 -6.06 -14.30
CA ARG A 462 -26.99 -6.51 -14.04
C ARG A 462 -27.74 -6.82 -15.32
N TYR A 463 -27.66 -5.95 -16.33
CA TYR A 463 -28.28 -6.17 -17.63
C TYR A 463 -27.81 -7.49 -18.26
N LEU A 464 -26.50 -7.78 -18.21
CA LEU A 464 -25.94 -9.02 -18.74
C LEU A 464 -26.34 -10.24 -17.91
N ASP A 465 -26.35 -10.13 -16.57
CA ASP A 465 -26.81 -11.20 -15.68
C ASP A 465 -28.29 -11.57 -15.94
N ASP A 466 -29.14 -10.57 -16.18
CA ASP A 466 -30.57 -10.75 -16.45
C ASP A 466 -30.85 -11.50 -17.77
N LEU A 467 -29.88 -11.51 -18.70
CA LEU A 467 -29.96 -12.28 -19.95
C LEU A 467 -29.70 -13.79 -19.73
N ALA A 468 -29.19 -14.19 -18.57
CA ALA A 468 -28.87 -15.58 -18.23
C ALA A 468 -28.00 -16.28 -19.30
N LEU A 469 -26.95 -15.59 -19.74
CA LEU A 469 -26.09 -16.04 -20.83
C LEU A 469 -25.26 -17.29 -20.47
N PRO A 470 -24.95 -18.14 -21.45
CA PRO A 470 -23.97 -19.21 -21.30
C PRO A 470 -22.56 -18.72 -20.88
N GLU A 471 -21.72 -19.67 -20.48
CA GLU A 471 -20.32 -19.41 -20.19
C GLU A 471 -19.58 -18.89 -21.43
N GLY A 472 -18.76 -17.84 -21.26
CA GLY A 472 -17.97 -17.25 -22.34
C GLY A 472 -18.75 -16.43 -23.39
N SER A 473 -20.01 -16.09 -23.15
CA SER A 473 -20.84 -15.36 -24.11
C SER A 473 -20.53 -13.86 -24.25
N VAL A 474 -19.77 -13.25 -23.34
CA VAL A 474 -19.46 -11.81 -23.36
C VAL A 474 -17.95 -11.58 -23.41
N LEU A 475 -17.44 -11.04 -24.52
CA LEU A 475 -16.04 -10.69 -24.69
C LEU A 475 -15.78 -9.24 -24.28
N LEU A 476 -14.75 -9.02 -23.45
CA LEU A 476 -14.32 -7.68 -23.04
C LEU A 476 -12.84 -7.67 -22.65
N ASP A 477 -12.23 -6.47 -22.61
CA ASP A 477 -10.94 -6.25 -21.98
C ASP A 477 -11.11 -5.55 -20.61
N THR A 478 -10.26 -5.94 -19.65
CA THR A 478 -10.30 -5.49 -18.26
C THR A 478 -9.53 -4.20 -17.98
N VAL A 479 -8.96 -3.49 -18.97
CA VAL A 479 -8.29 -2.19 -18.76
C VAL A 479 -9.22 -1.20 -18.06
N GLN A 480 -10.46 -1.14 -18.55
CA GLN A 480 -11.51 -0.27 -18.02
C GLN A 480 -12.70 -1.09 -17.52
N SER A 481 -13.03 -2.22 -18.16
CA SER A 481 -14.25 -2.99 -17.88
C SER A 481 -14.16 -3.94 -16.69
N TYR A 482 -13.06 -3.95 -15.93
CA TYR A 482 -12.88 -4.85 -14.77
C TYR A 482 -14.01 -4.73 -13.74
N ALA A 483 -14.60 -3.54 -13.59
CA ALA A 483 -15.70 -3.28 -12.67
C ALA A 483 -17.01 -3.96 -13.10
N VAL A 484 -17.22 -4.17 -14.40
CA VAL A 484 -18.38 -4.93 -14.92
C VAL A 484 -18.27 -6.37 -14.47
N VAL A 485 -17.11 -6.99 -14.67
CA VAL A 485 -16.84 -8.38 -14.26
C VAL A 485 -16.95 -8.55 -12.74
N ALA A 486 -16.35 -7.64 -11.97
CA ALA A 486 -16.41 -7.69 -10.50
C ALA A 486 -17.82 -7.47 -9.92
N SER A 487 -18.71 -6.82 -10.68
CA SER A 487 -20.07 -6.51 -10.25
C SER A 487 -21.10 -7.59 -10.60
N SER A 488 -20.77 -8.48 -11.53
CA SER A 488 -21.67 -9.52 -12.04
C SER A 488 -21.85 -10.67 -11.04
N ASN A 489 -23.05 -11.23 -11.01
CA ASN A 489 -23.37 -12.45 -10.27
C ASN A 489 -22.94 -13.72 -11.02
N ASN A 490 -22.69 -13.64 -12.34
CA ASN A 490 -22.23 -14.76 -13.16
C ASN A 490 -20.93 -14.40 -13.91
N PRO A 491 -19.77 -14.32 -13.21
CA PRO A 491 -18.50 -13.94 -13.83
C PRO A 491 -18.00 -14.92 -14.91
N ARG A 492 -18.56 -16.13 -14.99
CA ARG A 492 -18.20 -17.13 -16.02
C ARG A 492 -18.71 -16.76 -17.42
N GLN A 493 -19.70 -15.89 -17.52
CA GLN A 493 -20.18 -15.42 -18.82
C GLN A 493 -19.13 -14.59 -19.58
N PHE A 494 -18.09 -14.09 -18.90
CA PHE A 494 -17.09 -13.22 -19.50
C PHE A 494 -15.87 -13.98 -20.04
N VAL A 495 -15.39 -13.52 -21.19
CA VAL A 495 -14.09 -13.84 -21.74
C VAL A 495 -13.18 -12.64 -21.53
N VAL A 496 -12.12 -12.82 -20.74
CA VAL A 496 -11.23 -11.73 -20.29
C VAL A 496 -9.77 -12.02 -20.64
N PRO A 497 -8.89 -11.00 -20.70
CA PRO A 497 -7.51 -11.17 -21.16
C PRO A 497 -6.66 -12.20 -20.40
N SER A 498 -7.04 -12.52 -19.15
CA SER A 498 -6.35 -13.54 -18.36
C SER A 498 -6.67 -14.97 -18.78
N ASP A 499 -7.72 -15.22 -19.55
CA ASP A 499 -8.11 -16.58 -19.94
C ASP A 499 -7.11 -17.15 -20.96
N ALA A 500 -6.77 -18.44 -20.82
CA ALA A 500 -5.76 -19.10 -21.64
C ALA A 500 -6.08 -19.08 -23.15
N ASP A 501 -7.36 -19.05 -23.51
CA ASP A 501 -7.81 -19.00 -24.90
C ASP A 501 -8.35 -17.64 -25.36
N PHE A 502 -8.15 -16.57 -24.57
CA PHE A 502 -8.66 -15.22 -24.86
C PHE A 502 -8.33 -14.76 -26.29
N VAL A 503 -7.07 -14.88 -26.71
CA VAL A 503 -6.62 -14.43 -28.05
C VAL A 503 -7.32 -15.21 -29.17
N ARG A 504 -7.59 -16.51 -28.95
CA ARG A 504 -8.29 -17.36 -29.91
C ARG A 504 -9.75 -16.91 -30.05
N VAL A 505 -10.42 -16.68 -28.92
CA VAL A 505 -11.80 -16.18 -28.87
C VAL A 505 -11.91 -14.78 -29.48
N LEU A 506 -11.01 -13.86 -29.12
CA LEU A 506 -10.96 -12.49 -29.64
C LEU A 506 -10.79 -12.45 -31.16
N ASN A 507 -10.06 -13.40 -31.75
CA ASN A 507 -9.85 -13.43 -33.20
C ASN A 507 -11.08 -13.89 -33.99
N ASN A 508 -11.90 -14.79 -33.42
CA ASN A 508 -13.10 -15.34 -34.05
C ASN A 508 -14.28 -15.46 -33.05
N PRO A 509 -14.86 -14.35 -32.57
CA PRO A 509 -15.85 -14.38 -31.49
C PRO A 509 -17.07 -15.27 -31.79
N ALA A 510 -17.60 -15.20 -33.02
CA ALA A 510 -18.77 -15.98 -33.44
C ALA A 510 -18.52 -17.50 -33.43
N GLU A 511 -17.33 -17.95 -33.84
CA GLU A 511 -16.96 -19.38 -33.84
C GLU A 511 -16.79 -19.94 -32.43
N HIS A 512 -16.54 -19.06 -31.46
CA HIS A 512 -16.36 -19.38 -30.05
C HIS A 512 -17.58 -19.05 -29.19
N HIS A 513 -18.76 -18.93 -29.81
CA HIS A 513 -20.05 -18.71 -29.12
C HIS A 513 -20.13 -17.42 -28.30
N VAL A 514 -19.31 -16.41 -28.63
CA VAL A 514 -19.47 -15.07 -28.07
C VAL A 514 -20.74 -14.45 -28.67
N GLU A 515 -21.66 -14.04 -27.82
CA GLU A 515 -22.90 -13.36 -28.20
C GLU A 515 -22.76 -11.85 -28.14
N TYR A 516 -21.91 -11.33 -27.24
CA TYR A 516 -21.75 -9.90 -27.01
C TYR A 516 -20.29 -9.49 -26.88
N ILE A 517 -19.99 -8.27 -27.33
CA ILE A 517 -18.70 -7.61 -27.14
C ILE A 517 -18.95 -6.27 -26.46
N LEU A 518 -18.37 -6.07 -25.28
CA LEU A 518 -18.37 -4.77 -24.61
C LEU A 518 -17.17 -3.95 -25.09
N SER A 519 -17.44 -2.73 -25.55
CA SER A 519 -16.46 -1.85 -26.16
C SER A 519 -16.39 -0.50 -25.45
N VAL A 520 -15.18 0.09 -25.47
CA VAL A 520 -14.85 1.42 -24.95
C VAL A 520 -14.23 2.27 -26.05
N PRO A 521 -14.29 3.62 -25.97
CA PRO A 521 -13.68 4.50 -26.96
C PRO A 521 -12.20 4.17 -27.19
N ASN A 522 -11.75 4.20 -28.45
CA ASN A 522 -10.34 3.97 -28.82
C ASN A 522 -9.49 5.24 -28.63
N THR A 523 -9.56 5.83 -27.43
CA THR A 523 -8.86 7.04 -27.01
C THR A 523 -8.38 6.89 -25.58
N GLY A 524 -7.35 7.67 -25.20
CA GLY A 524 -6.76 7.62 -23.86
C GLY A 524 -6.38 6.19 -23.47
N ARG A 525 -6.91 5.70 -22.34
CA ARG A 525 -6.66 4.33 -21.87
C ARG A 525 -7.21 3.24 -22.80
N GLY A 526 -8.26 3.55 -23.58
CA GLY A 526 -8.91 2.60 -24.47
C GLY A 526 -8.07 2.19 -25.68
N VAL A 527 -6.96 2.90 -25.93
CA VAL A 527 -5.96 2.50 -26.95
C VAL A 527 -5.28 1.17 -26.61
N SER A 528 -5.14 0.86 -25.32
CA SER A 528 -4.56 -0.41 -24.85
C SER A 528 -5.52 -1.59 -24.83
N ASP A 529 -6.82 -1.30 -24.93
CA ASP A 529 -7.89 -2.30 -24.89
C ASP A 529 -7.70 -3.33 -26.02
N ALA A 530 -7.66 -4.61 -25.69
CA ALA A 530 -7.42 -5.67 -26.66
C ALA A 530 -8.51 -5.75 -27.74
N VAL A 531 -9.77 -5.42 -27.41
CA VAL A 531 -10.86 -5.35 -28.40
C VAL A 531 -10.56 -4.22 -29.38
N ASN A 532 -10.19 -3.03 -28.90
CA ASN A 532 -9.83 -1.92 -29.79
C ASN A 532 -8.55 -2.20 -30.61
N ARG A 533 -7.54 -2.87 -30.03
CA ARG A 533 -6.35 -3.25 -30.79
C ARG A 533 -6.66 -4.25 -31.91
N ARG A 534 -7.61 -5.17 -31.68
CA ARG A 534 -8.03 -6.14 -32.69
C ARG A 534 -9.01 -5.57 -33.72
N TYR A 535 -9.91 -4.72 -33.24
CA TYR A 535 -11.03 -4.12 -33.96
C TYR A 535 -11.04 -2.60 -33.71
N PRO A 536 -10.18 -1.81 -34.40
CA PRO A 536 -9.96 -0.40 -34.09
C PRO A 536 -11.19 0.50 -34.12
N THR A 537 -12.21 0.12 -34.90
CA THR A 537 -13.47 0.83 -35.06
C THR A 537 -14.65 0.13 -34.37
N MET A 538 -14.38 -0.79 -33.43
CA MET A 538 -15.42 -1.52 -32.69
C MET A 538 -16.37 -0.57 -31.97
N TYR A 539 -15.84 0.42 -31.26
CA TYR A 539 -16.65 1.40 -30.54
C TYR A 539 -17.49 2.30 -31.46
N ASP A 540 -17.01 2.65 -32.64
CA ASP A 540 -17.71 3.61 -33.52
C ASP A 540 -18.71 2.92 -34.44
N THR A 541 -18.35 1.75 -34.97
CA THR A 541 -19.09 1.10 -36.06
C THR A 541 -19.42 -0.38 -35.81
N GLY A 542 -19.07 -0.95 -34.65
CA GLY A 542 -19.19 -2.40 -34.39
C GLY A 542 -18.21 -3.24 -35.22
N ALA A 543 -17.12 -2.60 -35.69
CA ALA A 543 -16.12 -3.13 -36.60
C ALA A 543 -16.69 -3.85 -37.84
N GLY A 544 -17.62 -3.16 -38.51
CA GLY A 544 -17.98 -3.40 -39.91
C GLY A 544 -18.60 -4.77 -40.22
N GLY A 545 -19.54 -5.22 -39.38
CA GLY A 545 -20.30 -6.47 -39.56
C GLY A 545 -20.02 -7.53 -38.49
N VAL A 546 -19.01 -7.33 -37.64
CA VAL A 546 -18.70 -8.22 -36.52
C VAL A 546 -19.74 -8.13 -35.41
N GLY A 547 -20.27 -6.93 -35.14
CA GLY A 547 -21.37 -6.78 -34.20
C GLY A 547 -22.32 -5.63 -34.50
N ALA A 548 -23.58 -5.82 -34.11
CA ALA A 548 -24.63 -4.82 -34.15
C ALA A 548 -24.81 -4.18 -32.77
N LEU A 549 -24.86 -2.84 -32.70
CA LEU A 549 -25.05 -2.12 -31.44
C LEU A 549 -26.41 -2.47 -30.82
N VAL A 550 -26.42 -2.89 -29.55
CA VAL A 550 -27.65 -3.24 -28.82
C VAL A 550 -27.90 -2.30 -27.65
N LEU A 551 -26.85 -1.80 -27.00
CA LEU A 551 -26.96 -0.96 -25.83
C LEU A 551 -25.84 0.08 -25.82
N GLU A 552 -26.20 1.32 -25.52
CA GLU A 552 -25.28 2.38 -25.15
C GLU A 552 -25.62 2.84 -23.73
N VAL A 553 -24.63 2.86 -22.84
CA VAL A 553 -24.80 3.27 -21.44
C VAL A 553 -23.86 4.43 -21.16
N PRO A 554 -24.37 5.65 -20.97
CA PRO A 554 -23.57 6.77 -20.50
C PRO A 554 -22.92 6.43 -19.14
N ASN A 555 -21.68 6.86 -18.95
CA ASN A 555 -21.03 6.71 -17.66
C ASN A 555 -21.59 7.74 -16.67
N ASP A 556 -21.85 7.31 -15.44
CA ASP A 556 -22.31 8.21 -14.37
C ASP A 556 -21.16 8.85 -13.60
N GLY A 557 -19.97 8.24 -13.69
CA GLY A 557 -18.75 8.70 -13.04
C GLY A 557 -18.04 9.79 -13.85
N GLY A 558 -17.18 10.56 -13.18
CA GLY A 558 -16.35 11.59 -13.82
C GLY A 558 -15.10 11.03 -14.52
N MET A 559 -15.00 9.70 -14.63
CA MET A 559 -13.84 8.98 -15.14
C MET A 559 -14.14 8.41 -16.53
N ASP A 560 -13.11 8.30 -17.36
CA ASP A 560 -13.23 7.58 -18.64
C ASP A 560 -13.61 6.10 -18.43
N PRO A 561 -14.41 5.52 -19.35
CA PRO A 561 -14.87 6.12 -20.60
C PRO A 561 -16.14 6.97 -20.41
N SER A 562 -16.44 7.89 -21.34
CA SER A 562 -17.64 8.72 -21.29
C SER A 562 -18.95 7.93 -21.49
N ALA A 563 -18.90 6.86 -22.27
CA ALA A 563 -19.99 5.92 -22.44
C ALA A 563 -19.45 4.52 -22.78
N TRP A 564 -20.29 3.52 -22.52
CA TRP A 564 -20.06 2.12 -22.83
C TRP A 564 -20.95 1.70 -23.99
N ARG A 565 -20.46 0.85 -24.88
CA ARG A 565 -21.25 0.28 -25.98
C ARG A 565 -21.19 -1.24 -25.97
N LEU A 566 -22.35 -1.87 -26.02
CA LEU A 566 -22.49 -3.32 -26.11
C LEU A 566 -22.96 -3.69 -27.52
N TYR A 567 -22.19 -4.54 -28.18
CA TYR A 567 -22.49 -5.05 -29.51
C TYR A 567 -22.87 -6.51 -29.43
N ARG A 568 -23.94 -6.92 -30.12
CA ARG A 568 -24.26 -8.33 -30.34
C ARG A 568 -23.49 -8.83 -31.56
N VAL A 569 -22.80 -9.95 -31.42
CA VAL A 569 -22.02 -10.56 -32.50
C VAL A 569 -22.95 -11.00 -33.62
N THR A 570 -22.68 -10.51 -34.83
CA THR A 570 -23.37 -10.88 -36.06
C THR A 570 -22.38 -11.73 -36.86
N GLY A 571 -22.69 -13.00 -37.11
CA GLY A 571 -21.75 -14.01 -37.62
C GLY A 571 -21.14 -13.78 -39.02
N GLU A 572 -21.16 -12.56 -39.55
CA GLU A 572 -20.57 -12.21 -40.84
C GLU A 572 -19.07 -11.94 -40.72
N ARG A 573 -18.27 -12.91 -41.18
CA ARG A 573 -16.85 -12.73 -41.47
C ARG A 573 -16.66 -11.52 -42.39
N GLN A 574 -15.76 -10.61 -42.04
CA GLN A 574 -15.11 -9.80 -43.07
C GLN A 574 -14.23 -10.71 -43.94
N THR A 575 -14.81 -11.26 -45.00
CA THR A 575 -14.05 -11.69 -46.17
C THR A 575 -13.65 -10.43 -46.94
N GLY A 576 -12.43 -9.91 -46.72
CA GLY A 576 -12.03 -8.69 -47.40
C GLY A 576 -10.60 -8.21 -47.20
N ARG A 577 -9.65 -8.94 -47.81
CA ARG A 577 -8.25 -8.61 -48.19
C ARG A 577 -7.21 -8.35 -47.09
#